data_AF-A0A6N7B1Z3-F1
#
_entry.id   AF-A0A6N7B1Z3-F1
#
_cell.length_a   1.000
_cell.length_b   1.000
_cell.length_c   1.000
_cell.angle_alpha   90.00
_cell.angle_beta   90.00
_cell.angle_gamma   90.00
#
_symmetry.space_group_name_H-M   'P 1'
#
loop_
_entity.id
_entity.type
_entity.pdbx_description
1 polymer ?
#
loop_
_entity_poly.entity_id
_entity_poly.type
_entity_poly.pdbx_seq_one_letter_code
_entity_poly.pdbx_strand_id
1 'polypeptide(L)'
;MFAAMSYMLMFTLQIPLIPAAPYLKYDPSDVPTLIGGFVLGPVAAVVISGVKALLYMITKGESGPIGSIQNFLASASFAFTAAMIYKKRPGLLTAGLGMLAGALVMTVIMYFSNALWALSAYGIPKAAHAGLLRTAVTPFNLARGAMSTLITFPVFVALIPALKKLGFTQKNKFGN
;
A
#
# COMPACT_ATOMS: atom_id res chain seq x y z
N MET A 1 2.48 4.11 -16.17
CA MET A 1 2.27 5.40 -15.45
C MET A 1 2.12 5.22 -13.94
N PHE A 2 1.10 4.52 -13.42
CA PHE A 2 0.91 4.36 -11.97
C PHE A 2 2.13 3.79 -11.23
N ALA A 3 2.79 2.76 -11.77
CA ALA A 3 4.02 2.21 -11.18
C ALA A 3 5.16 3.23 -11.11
N ALA A 4 5.33 4.06 -12.14
CA ALA A 4 6.36 5.11 -12.16
C ALA A 4 6.06 6.19 -11.11
N MET A 5 4.81 6.65 -11.00
CA MET A 5 4.42 7.61 -9.95
C MET A 5 4.64 7.01 -8.55
N SER A 6 4.24 5.76 -8.35
CA SER A 6 4.41 5.06 -7.07
C SER A 6 5.89 4.93 -6.71
N TYR A 7 6.73 4.54 -7.68
CA TYR A 7 8.18 4.47 -7.51
C TYR A 7 8.78 5.84 -7.13
N MET A 8 8.43 6.91 -7.87
CA MET A 8 8.95 8.24 -7.59
C MET A 8 8.59 8.71 -6.18
N LEU A 9 7.34 8.49 -5.74
CA LEU A 9 6.91 8.84 -4.38
C LEU A 9 7.66 8.04 -3.31
N MET A 10 7.85 6.73 -3.52
CA MET A 10 8.62 5.89 -2.59
C MET A 10 10.11 6.28 -2.54
N PHE A 11 10.66 6.70 -3.68
CA PHE A 11 12.07 7.09 -3.81
C PHE A 11 12.36 8.44 -3.14
N THR A 12 11.48 9.43 -3.30
CA THR A 12 11.71 10.79 -2.80
C THR A 12 11.23 11.02 -1.37
N LEU A 13 10.15 10.35 -0.94
CA LEU A 13 9.51 10.60 0.34
C LEU A 13 9.54 9.35 1.21
N GLN A 14 10.43 9.33 2.20
CA GLN A 14 10.48 8.26 3.19
C GLN A 14 10.57 8.83 4.60
N ILE A 15 9.50 8.66 5.35
CA ILE A 15 9.36 9.25 6.68
C ILE A 15 9.36 8.10 7.70
N PRO A 16 10.41 7.95 8.52
CA PRO A 16 10.39 7.01 9.63
C PRO A 16 9.39 7.52 10.68
N LEU A 17 8.30 6.79 10.89
CA LEU A 17 7.25 7.21 11.82
C LEU A 17 7.55 6.84 13.27
N ILE A 18 8.29 5.74 13.46
CA ILE A 18 8.56 5.18 14.78
C ILE A 18 10.07 5.26 15.03
N PRO A 19 10.53 6.14 15.94
CA PRO A 19 11.97 6.28 16.24
C PRO A 19 12.65 4.97 16.66
N ALA A 20 11.93 4.12 17.41
CA ALA A 20 12.40 2.81 17.84
C ALA A 20 12.48 1.76 16.71
N ALA A 21 11.92 2.04 15.52
CA ALA A 21 11.90 1.14 14.38
C ALA A 21 12.14 1.92 13.07
N PRO A 22 13.36 2.45 12.83
CA PRO A 22 13.66 3.33 11.69
C PRO A 22 13.59 2.62 10.32
N TYR A 23 13.52 1.29 10.30
CA TYR A 23 13.26 0.49 9.11
C TYR A 23 11.79 0.56 8.65
N LEU A 24 10.86 0.96 9.53
CA LEU A 24 9.45 1.20 9.19
C LEU A 24 9.27 2.64 8.70
N LYS A 25 9.32 2.82 7.38
CA LYS A 25 9.19 4.12 6.72
C LYS A 25 7.87 4.22 5.98
N TYR A 26 7.14 5.30 6.22
CA TYR A 26 5.97 5.65 5.45
C TYR A 26 6.37 6.41 4.19
N ASP A 27 5.67 6.11 3.11
CA ASP A 27 5.75 6.81 1.84
C ASP A 27 4.35 6.82 1.19
N PRO A 28 4.00 7.85 0.39
CA PRO A 28 2.67 7.97 -0.21
C PRO A 28 2.50 7.14 -1.50
N SER A 29 3.38 6.18 -1.81
CA SER A 29 3.31 5.41 -3.06
C SER A 29 2.10 4.49 -3.18
N ASP A 30 1.43 4.21 -2.07
CA ASP A 30 0.19 3.43 -2.07
C ASP A 30 -0.96 4.18 -2.75
N VAL A 31 -0.90 5.52 -2.82
CA VAL A 31 -1.93 6.36 -3.46
C VAL A 31 -2.09 6.03 -4.96
N PRO A 32 -1.05 6.16 -5.81
CA PRO A 32 -1.14 5.75 -7.21
C PRO A 32 -1.36 4.23 -7.38
N THR A 33 -0.92 3.41 -6.43
CA THR A 33 -1.14 1.95 -6.46
C THR A 33 -2.63 1.61 -6.29
N LEU A 34 -3.30 2.22 -5.30
CA LEU A 34 -4.73 2.06 -5.04
C LEU A 34 -5.57 2.60 -6.19
N ILE A 35 -5.25 3.78 -6.71
CA ILE A 35 -5.95 4.37 -7.87
C ILE A 35 -5.82 3.44 -9.08
N GLY A 36 -4.60 2.98 -9.37
CA GLY A 36 -4.38 2.00 -10.44
C GLY A 36 -5.16 0.71 -10.22
N GLY A 37 -5.26 0.23 -8.99
CA GLY A 37 -6.09 -0.93 -8.63
C GLY A 37 -7.60 -0.70 -8.85
N PHE A 38 -8.13 0.47 -8.51
CA PHE A 38 -9.53 0.80 -8.75
C PHE A 38 -9.86 0.95 -10.23
N VAL A 39 -8.91 1.47 -11.03
CA VAL A 39 -9.11 1.70 -12.47
C VAL A 39 -8.90 0.42 -13.28
N LEU A 40 -7.86 -0.35 -12.99
CA LEU A 40 -7.40 -1.48 -13.81
C LEU A 40 -7.70 -2.85 -13.18
N GLY A 41 -8.08 -2.88 -11.91
CA GLY A 41 -8.43 -4.08 -11.16
C GLY A 41 -7.33 -4.60 -10.24
N PRO A 42 -7.63 -5.66 -9.47
CA PRO A 42 -6.80 -6.13 -8.37
C PRO A 42 -5.45 -6.71 -8.81
N VAL A 43 -5.41 -7.42 -9.93
CA VAL A 43 -4.14 -7.95 -10.49
C VAL A 43 -3.21 -6.80 -10.89
N ALA A 44 -3.76 -5.73 -11.47
CA ALA A 44 -2.97 -4.56 -11.82
C ALA A 44 -2.38 -3.88 -10.57
N ALA A 45 -3.09 -3.86 -9.44
CA ALA A 45 -2.56 -3.34 -8.17
C ALA A 45 -1.32 -4.10 -7.70
N VAL A 46 -1.32 -5.44 -7.83
CA VAL A 46 -0.16 -6.29 -7.51
C VAL A 46 1.00 -6.01 -8.45
N VAL A 47 0.74 -5.92 -9.77
CA VAL A 47 1.77 -5.62 -10.77
C VAL A 47 2.39 -4.23 -10.54
N ILE A 48 1.57 -3.21 -10.27
CA ILE A 48 2.03 -1.85 -9.95
C ILE A 48 2.94 -1.86 -8.73
N SER A 49 2.52 -2.56 -7.66
CA SER A 49 3.30 -2.70 -6.42
C SER A 49 4.62 -3.43 -6.66
N GLY A 50 4.61 -4.49 -7.47
CA GLY A 50 5.79 -5.29 -7.80
C GLY A 50 6.81 -4.50 -8.60
N VAL A 51 6.38 -3.82 -9.67
CA VAL A 51 7.25 -2.97 -10.49
C VAL A 51 7.84 -1.84 -9.65
N LYS A 52 7.03 -1.17 -8.82
CA LYS A 52 7.50 -0.15 -7.88
C LYS A 52 8.62 -0.66 -6.98
N ALA A 53 8.38 -1.79 -6.30
CA ALA A 53 9.32 -2.36 -5.34
C ALA A 53 10.60 -2.85 -6.02
N LEU A 54 10.49 -3.43 -7.22
CA LEU A 54 11.63 -3.86 -8.02
C LEU A 54 12.50 -2.67 -8.43
N LEU A 55 11.89 -1.61 -8.95
CA LEU A 55 12.61 -0.39 -9.32
C LEU A 55 13.32 0.22 -8.10
N TYR A 56 12.62 0.33 -6.97
CA TYR A 56 13.21 0.83 -5.73
C TYR A 56 14.38 -0.04 -5.25
N MET A 57 14.24 -1.36 -5.32
CA MET A 57 15.31 -2.30 -4.94
C MET A 57 16.59 -2.10 -5.79
N ILE A 58 16.43 -1.95 -7.11
CA ILE A 58 17.56 -1.77 -8.03
C ILE A 58 18.23 -0.41 -7.85
N THR A 59 17.48 0.66 -7.56
CA THR A 59 18.05 2.01 -7.44
C THR A 59 18.64 2.34 -6.07
N LYS A 60 18.16 1.74 -4.99
CA LYS A 60 18.67 1.97 -3.62
C LYS A 60 19.78 1.01 -3.16
N GLY A 61 20.10 -0.02 -3.94
CA GLY A 61 21.22 -0.93 -3.68
C GLY A 61 21.06 -1.83 -2.45
N GLU A 62 22.17 -2.20 -1.81
CA GLU A 62 22.27 -3.22 -0.74
C GLU A 62 21.43 -2.96 0.51
N SER A 63 21.07 -1.69 0.77
CA SER A 63 20.23 -1.30 1.91
C SER A 63 18.72 -1.53 1.68
N GLY A 64 18.32 -1.96 0.48
CA GLY A 64 16.94 -1.99 -0.01
C GLY A 64 16.17 -3.32 -0.04
N PRO A 65 16.74 -4.53 -0.13
CA PRO A 65 15.96 -5.73 -0.49
C PRO A 65 14.85 -6.10 0.51
N ILE A 66 15.16 -6.14 1.81
CA ILE A 66 14.17 -6.48 2.85
C ILE A 66 13.03 -5.44 2.83
N GLY A 67 13.40 -4.15 2.80
CA GLY A 67 12.44 -3.05 2.76
C GLY A 67 11.57 -3.07 1.50
N SER A 68 12.14 -3.37 0.33
CA SER A 68 11.41 -3.49 -0.94
C SER A 68 10.42 -4.64 -0.91
N ILE A 69 10.81 -5.81 -0.39
CA ILE A 69 9.92 -6.97 -0.26
C ILE A 69 8.79 -6.65 0.73
N GLN A 70 9.11 -6.07 1.89
CA GLN A 70 8.11 -5.62 2.87
C GLN A 70 7.16 -4.58 2.27
N ASN A 71 7.67 -3.62 1.51
CA ASN A 71 6.86 -2.62 0.83
C ASN A 71 5.94 -3.26 -0.22
N PHE A 72 6.45 -4.20 -1.02
CA PHE A 72 5.64 -4.97 -1.97
C PHE A 72 4.51 -5.70 -1.27
N LEU A 73 4.80 -6.49 -0.22
CA LEU A 73 3.79 -7.25 0.52
C LEU A 73 2.70 -6.34 1.11
N ALA A 74 3.10 -5.22 1.72
CA ALA A 74 2.18 -4.24 2.27
C ALA A 74 1.27 -3.65 1.17
N SER A 75 1.89 -3.08 0.13
CA SER A 75 1.18 -2.34 -0.92
C SER A 75 0.28 -3.26 -1.75
N ALA A 76 0.80 -4.45 -2.10
CA ALA A 76 0.07 -5.41 -2.91
C ALA A 76 -1.14 -5.95 -2.14
N SER A 77 -0.98 -6.36 -0.88
CA SER A 77 -2.10 -6.87 -0.09
C SER A 77 -3.17 -5.81 0.18
N PHE A 78 -2.75 -4.58 0.48
CA PHE A 78 -3.64 -3.46 0.67
C PHE A 78 -4.44 -3.16 -0.59
N ALA A 79 -3.75 -2.86 -1.69
CA ALA A 79 -4.39 -2.40 -2.91
C ALA A 79 -5.14 -3.50 -3.64
N PHE A 80 -4.67 -4.75 -3.60
CA PHE A 80 -5.39 -5.92 -4.11
C PHE A 80 -6.74 -6.06 -3.40
N THR A 81 -6.76 -6.05 -2.06
CA THR A 81 -7.98 -6.23 -1.27
C THR A 81 -8.97 -5.09 -1.54
N ALA A 82 -8.48 -3.84 -1.54
CA ALA A 82 -9.31 -2.68 -1.84
C ALA A 82 -9.92 -2.76 -3.25
N ALA A 83 -9.09 -3.07 -4.26
CA ALA A 83 -9.53 -3.21 -5.64
C ALA A 83 -10.48 -4.39 -5.85
N MET A 84 -10.28 -5.51 -5.14
CA MET A 84 -11.19 -6.67 -5.17
C MET A 84 -12.59 -6.29 -4.68
N ILE A 85 -12.69 -5.59 -3.55
CA ILE A 85 -13.97 -5.15 -2.98
C ILE A 85 -14.64 -4.13 -3.91
N TYR A 86 -13.88 -3.14 -4.38
CA TYR A 86 -14.37 -2.12 -5.31
C TYR A 86 -14.87 -2.73 -6.63
N LYS A 87 -14.14 -3.70 -7.20
CA LYS A 87 -14.50 -4.33 -8.49
C LYS A 87 -15.86 -5.02 -8.46
N LYS A 88 -16.29 -5.57 -7.32
CA LYS A 88 -17.60 -6.24 -7.19
C LYS A 88 -18.76 -5.26 -7.36
N ARG A 89 -18.68 -4.08 -6.74
CA ARG A 89 -19.72 -3.05 -6.85
C ARG A 89 -19.10 -1.64 -6.82
N PRO A 90 -18.53 -1.16 -7.93
CA PRO A 90 -17.90 0.15 -8.00
C PRO A 90 -18.77 1.27 -7.42
N GLY A 91 -18.17 2.11 -6.57
CA GLY A 91 -18.84 3.22 -5.89
C GLY A 91 -17.97 3.79 -4.77
N LEU A 92 -18.29 5.00 -4.31
CA LEU A 92 -17.52 5.68 -3.25
C LEU A 92 -17.53 4.88 -1.94
N LEU A 93 -18.70 4.34 -1.57
CA LEU A 93 -18.83 3.51 -0.37
C LEU A 93 -17.91 2.29 -0.43
N THR A 94 -17.90 1.56 -1.54
CA THR A 94 -17.04 0.38 -1.69
C THR A 94 -15.56 0.72 -1.86
N ALA A 95 -15.22 1.91 -2.37
CA ALA A 95 -13.84 2.38 -2.40
C ALA A 95 -13.33 2.62 -0.97
N GLY A 96 -14.13 3.32 -0.14
CA GLY A 96 -13.83 3.54 1.27
C GLY A 96 -13.75 2.23 2.07
N LEU A 97 -14.79 1.40 2.01
CA LEU A 97 -14.80 0.09 2.69
C LEU A 97 -13.69 -0.83 2.19
N GLY A 98 -13.38 -0.79 0.90
CA GLY A 98 -12.28 -1.53 0.30
C GLY A 98 -10.93 -1.13 0.88
N MET A 99 -10.68 0.19 1.02
CA MET A 99 -9.45 0.68 1.64
C MET A 99 -9.37 0.32 3.13
N LEU A 100 -10.47 0.45 3.88
CA LEU A 100 -10.49 0.03 5.28
C LEU A 100 -10.17 -1.47 5.44
N ALA A 101 -10.85 -2.32 4.69
CA ALA A 101 -10.59 -3.76 4.70
C ALA A 101 -9.16 -4.09 4.24
N GLY A 102 -8.67 -3.42 3.20
CA GLY A 102 -7.32 -3.59 2.70
C GLY A 102 -6.24 -3.17 3.71
N ALA A 103 -6.45 -2.08 4.46
CA ALA A 103 -5.55 -1.67 5.53
C ALA A 103 -5.47 -2.70 6.67
N LEU A 104 -6.60 -3.31 7.03
CA LEU A 104 -6.65 -4.38 8.03
C LEU A 104 -5.93 -5.64 7.52
N VAL A 105 -6.21 -6.08 6.29
CA VAL A 105 -5.55 -7.24 5.66
C VAL A 105 -4.03 -7.01 5.56
N MET A 106 -3.62 -5.83 5.13
CA MET A 106 -2.22 -5.42 5.09
C MET A 106 -1.58 -5.53 6.47
N THR A 107 -2.25 -5.01 7.52
CA THR A 107 -1.73 -5.04 8.88
C THR A 107 -1.50 -6.47 9.36
N VAL A 108 -2.44 -7.38 9.10
CA VAL A 108 -2.30 -8.81 9.44
C VAL A 108 -1.15 -9.46 8.67
N ILE A 109 -1.07 -9.23 7.35
CA ILE A 109 0.01 -9.79 6.53
C ILE A 109 1.38 -9.27 7.00
N MET A 110 1.47 -7.99 7.32
CA MET A 110 2.70 -7.37 7.78
C MET A 110 3.10 -7.83 9.18
N TYR A 111 2.14 -8.08 10.07
CA TYR A 111 2.40 -8.73 11.35
C TYR A 111 3.08 -10.09 11.15
N PHE A 112 2.49 -10.97 10.34
CA PHE A 112 3.05 -12.30 10.10
C PHE A 112 4.37 -12.25 9.32
N SER A 113 4.48 -11.40 8.30
CA SER A 113 5.72 -11.24 7.54
C SER A 113 6.89 -10.80 8.43
N ASN A 114 6.65 -9.88 9.36
CA ASN A 114 7.67 -9.45 10.32
C ASN A 114 8.00 -10.54 11.34
N ALA A 115 7.00 -11.25 11.85
CA ALA A 115 7.18 -12.33 12.81
C ALA A 115 7.95 -13.53 12.24
N LEU A 116 7.71 -13.87 10.97
CA LEU A 116 8.28 -15.06 10.34
C LEU A 116 9.72 -14.85 9.87
N TRP A 117 10.06 -13.68 9.34
CA TRP A 117 11.37 -13.49 8.72
C TRP A 117 11.92 -12.06 8.79
N ALA A 118 11.10 -11.02 8.64
CA ALA A 118 11.64 -9.67 8.40
C ALA A 118 12.48 -9.15 9.57
N LEU A 119 12.01 -9.33 10.81
CA LEU A 119 12.77 -8.88 11.99
C LEU A 119 14.09 -9.64 12.13
N SER A 120 14.11 -10.94 11.86
CA SER A 120 15.35 -11.73 11.82
C SER A 120 16.29 -11.27 10.70
N ALA A 121 15.76 -10.95 9.52
CA ALA A 121 16.54 -10.45 8.40
C ALA A 121 17.15 -9.07 8.70
N TYR A 122 16.51 -8.26 9.54
CA TYR A 122 17.08 -7.02 10.08
C TYR A 122 18.09 -7.24 11.23
N GLY A 123 18.41 -8.49 11.58
CA GLY A 123 19.36 -8.81 12.67
C GLY A 123 18.79 -8.62 14.08
N ILE A 124 17.47 -8.47 14.22
CA ILE A 124 16.84 -8.19 15.51
C ILE A 124 16.74 -9.50 16.32
N PRO A 125 17.19 -9.53 17.58
CA PRO A 125 17.11 -10.71 18.44
C PRO A 125 15.66 -11.19 18.62
N LYS A 126 15.45 -12.51 18.59
CA LYS A 126 14.10 -13.11 18.75
C LYS A 126 13.38 -12.66 20.03
N ALA A 127 14.12 -12.42 21.11
CA ALA A 127 13.57 -11.91 22.37
C ALA A 127 12.84 -10.56 22.23
N ALA A 128 13.23 -9.72 21.26
CA ALA A 128 12.62 -8.42 21.02
C ALA A 128 11.41 -8.46 20.06
N HIS A 129 11.17 -9.59 19.38
CA HIS A 129 10.17 -9.67 18.29
C HIS A 129 8.76 -9.39 18.78
N ALA A 130 8.32 -10.06 19.85
CA ALA A 130 6.97 -9.89 20.39
C ALA A 130 6.69 -8.44 20.82
N GLY A 131 7.69 -7.77 21.40
CA GLY A 131 7.63 -6.35 21.75
C GLY A 131 7.43 -5.48 20.51
N LEU A 132 8.33 -5.58 19.55
CA LEU A 132 8.30 -4.77 18.32
C LEU A 132 7.07 -5.02 17.46
N LEU A 133 6.56 -6.26 17.40
CA LEU A 133 5.32 -6.57 16.68
C LEU A 133 4.14 -5.77 17.24
N ARG A 134 4.05 -5.67 18.58
CA ARG A 134 2.97 -4.96 19.27
C ARG A 134 3.15 -3.45 19.26
N THR A 135 4.37 -2.97 19.53
CA THR A 135 4.63 -1.54 19.77
C THR A 135 5.08 -0.77 18.52
N ALA A 136 5.56 -1.46 17.49
CA ALA A 136 6.05 -0.82 16.26
C ALA A 136 5.31 -1.31 15.00
N VAL A 137 5.38 -2.60 14.67
CA VAL A 137 4.90 -3.13 13.37
C VAL A 137 3.40 -2.94 13.21
N THR A 138 2.60 -3.36 14.21
CA THR A 138 1.13 -3.24 14.15
C THR A 138 0.67 -1.78 14.07
N PRO A 139 1.06 -0.88 15.00
CA PRO A 139 0.63 0.51 14.94
C PRO A 139 1.13 1.24 13.68
N PHE A 140 2.35 0.94 13.22
CA PHE A 140 2.86 1.49 11.96
C PHE A 140 1.98 1.14 10.76
N ASN A 141 1.60 -0.14 10.60
CA ASN A 141 0.81 -0.57 9.45
C ASN A 141 -0.64 -0.04 9.51
N LEU A 142 -1.23 0.06 10.70
CA LEU A 142 -2.51 0.75 10.87
C LEU A 142 -2.42 2.23 10.48
N ALA A 143 -1.39 2.94 10.96
CA ALA A 143 -1.17 4.34 10.64
C ALA A 143 -0.91 4.55 9.14
N ARG A 144 -0.07 3.70 8.52
CA ARG A 144 0.16 3.68 7.06
C ARG A 144 -1.15 3.53 6.31
N GLY A 145 -1.95 2.50 6.64
CA GLY A 145 -3.22 2.25 5.97
C GLY A 145 -4.20 3.41 6.12
N ALA A 146 -4.28 4.02 7.31
CA ALA A 146 -5.11 5.19 7.56
C ALA A 146 -4.66 6.40 6.72
N MET A 147 -3.38 6.76 6.75
CA MET A 147 -2.85 7.89 5.97
C MET A 147 -3.03 7.69 4.47
N SER A 148 -2.70 6.51 3.95
CA SER A 148 -2.90 6.20 2.54
C SER A 148 -4.38 6.26 2.16
N THR A 149 -5.31 5.82 3.02
CA THR A 149 -6.76 5.95 2.80
C THR A 149 -7.20 7.41 2.78
N LEU A 150 -6.77 8.19 3.77
CA LEU A 150 -7.12 9.62 3.91
C LEU A 150 -6.62 10.46 2.74
N ILE A 151 -5.49 10.10 2.14
CA ILE A 151 -4.96 10.78 0.96
C ILE A 151 -5.62 10.25 -0.31
N THR A 152 -5.75 8.93 -0.45
CA THR A 152 -6.25 8.32 -1.69
C THR A 152 -7.72 8.63 -1.94
N PHE A 153 -8.57 8.59 -0.91
CA PHE A 153 -10.01 8.78 -1.09
C PHE A 153 -10.37 10.12 -1.76
N PRO A 154 -9.94 11.30 -1.27
CA PRO A 154 -10.24 12.57 -1.92
C PRO A 154 -9.61 12.69 -3.32
N VAL A 155 -8.38 12.18 -3.51
CA VAL A 155 -7.74 12.15 -4.84
C VAL A 155 -8.55 11.30 -5.81
N PHE A 156 -9.03 10.13 -5.37
CA PHE A 156 -9.86 9.26 -6.19
C PHE A 156 -11.19 9.94 -6.57
N VAL A 157 -11.86 10.59 -5.61
CA VAL A 157 -13.08 11.38 -5.87
C VAL A 157 -12.83 12.46 -6.92
N ALA A 158 -11.74 13.23 -6.78
CA ALA A 158 -11.37 14.29 -7.73
C ALA A 158 -11.06 13.76 -9.13
N LEU A 159 -10.59 12.52 -9.27
CA LEU A 159 -10.29 11.89 -10.56
C LEU A 159 -11.51 11.32 -11.28
N ILE A 160 -12.65 11.11 -10.61
CA ILE A 160 -13.85 10.52 -11.23
C ILE A 160 -14.27 11.22 -12.53
N PRO A 161 -14.38 12.56 -12.61
CA PRO A 161 -14.80 13.22 -13.85
C PRO A 161 -13.85 12.95 -15.02
N ALA A 162 -12.54 12.93 -14.78
CA ALA A 162 -11.54 12.63 -15.80
C ALA A 162 -11.60 11.16 -16.23
N LEU A 163 -11.75 10.23 -15.28
CA LEU A 163 -11.91 8.80 -15.56
C LEU A 163 -13.17 8.51 -16.39
N LYS A 164 -14.27 9.24 -16.14
CA LYS A 164 -15.50 9.16 -16.96
C LYS A 164 -15.23 9.58 -18.41
N LYS A 165 -14.52 10.68 -18.63
CA LYS A 165 -14.17 11.17 -19.99
C LYS A 165 -13.28 10.20 -20.76
N LEU A 166 -12.38 9.52 -20.05
CA LEU A 166 -11.45 8.54 -20.62
C LEU A 166 -12.07 7.15 -20.87
N GLY A 167 -13.37 6.96 -20.57
CA GLY A 167 -14.03 5.67 -20.76
C GLY A 167 -13.65 4.61 -19.73
N PHE A 168 -12.97 4.97 -18.64
CA PHE A 168 -12.71 4.08 -17.50
C PHE A 168 -13.95 3.87 -16.60
N THR A 169 -15.11 4.28 -17.08
CA THR A 169 -16.41 3.94 -16.53
C THR A 169 -16.85 2.55 -16.96
N GLN A 170 -16.92 1.64 -16.00
CA GLN A 170 -17.91 0.57 -16.08
C GLN A 170 -19.30 1.25 -16.12
N LYS A 171 -20.03 1.13 -17.24
CA LYS A 171 -21.38 1.68 -17.42
C LYS A 171 -22.24 1.36 -16.19
N ASN A 172 -22.90 2.38 -15.65
CA ASN A 172 -23.75 2.39 -14.44
C ASN A 172 -22.96 2.22 -13.15
N LYS A 173 -22.69 3.31 -12.39
CA LYS A 173 -22.48 3.24 -10.91
C LYS A 173 -22.15 4.54 -10.16
N PHE A 174 -21.83 5.64 -10.84
CA PHE A 174 -21.80 6.94 -10.18
C PHE A 174 -23.16 7.58 -10.40
N GLY A 175 -24.05 7.43 -9.41
CA GLY A 175 -25.41 7.96 -9.44
C GLY A 175 -25.43 9.42 -9.94
N ASN A 176 -26.45 9.70 -10.75
CA ASN A 176 -26.94 11.06 -10.92
C ASN A 176 -27.32 11.64 -9.55
#